data_AF-A0A4E0Q2G4-F1
#
_entry.id   AF-A0A4E0Q2G4-F1
#
_cell.length_a   1.000
_cell.length_b   1.000
_cell.length_c   1.000
_cell.angle_alpha   90.00
_cell.angle_beta   90.00
_cell.angle_gamma   90.00
#
_symmetry.space_group_name_H-M   'P 1'
#
loop_
_entity.id
_entity.type
_entity.pdbx_description
1 polymer ?
#
loop_
_entity_poly.entity_id
_entity_poly.type
_entity_poly.pdbx_seq_one_letter_code
_entity_poly.pdbx_strand_id
1 'polypeptide(L)'
;MIQDILIPFLLVGIAELGDKTQLAVLILSTKTKRHVSLLAGIMLAFILADGLAILLGSFIRDAIPMDYVRIGAGLIFILFGVITLIQRKKEDEGASYELKSPFISGFTLILVSEMGDKTQLASALFATQYDPLLVFTGVIMALLVLSVAAIFLGKFIMGKINKTTISLIAGILFILIGVSFLL
;
A
#
# COMPACT_ATOMS: atom_id res chain seq x y z
N MET A 1 13.04 13.20 -10.53
CA MET A 1 12.87 12.04 -11.43
C MET A 1 13.11 10.71 -10.73
N ILE A 2 14.33 10.36 -10.29
CA ILE A 2 14.55 9.06 -9.60
C ILE A 2 13.83 9.03 -8.23
N GLN A 3 13.86 10.14 -7.51
CA GLN A 3 13.22 10.28 -6.19
C GLN A 3 11.69 10.07 -6.27
N ASP A 4 11.05 10.58 -7.32
CA ASP A 4 9.61 10.47 -7.60
C ASP A 4 9.14 9.03 -7.77
N ILE A 5 10.02 8.11 -8.15
CA ILE A 5 9.74 6.67 -8.22
C ILE A 5 10.16 6.01 -6.90
N LEU A 6 11.37 6.28 -6.45
CA LEU A 6 12.02 5.55 -5.36
C LEU A 6 11.35 5.80 -4.01
N ILE A 7 10.93 7.03 -3.73
CA ILE A 7 10.29 7.40 -2.47
C ILE A 7 8.93 6.69 -2.34
N PRO A 8 7.98 6.80 -3.30
CA PRO A 8 6.73 6.05 -3.23
C PRO A 8 6.94 4.55 -3.23
N PHE A 9 7.87 4.03 -4.05
CA PHE A 9 8.18 2.60 -4.09
C PHE A 9 8.60 2.06 -2.71
N LEU A 10 9.57 2.71 -2.05
CA LEU A 10 10.07 2.26 -0.76
C LEU A 10 9.05 2.45 0.35
N LEU A 11 8.34 3.58 0.35
CA LEU A 11 7.43 3.90 1.44
C LEU A 11 6.14 3.10 1.39
N VAL A 12 5.50 3.01 0.21
CA VAL A 12 4.35 2.12 0.04
C VAL A 12 4.80 0.68 0.21
N GLY A 13 5.95 0.31 -0.33
CA GLY A 13 6.52 -1.03 -0.17
C GLY A 13 6.69 -1.43 1.31
N ILE A 14 7.26 -0.55 2.14
CA ILE A 14 7.45 -0.82 3.58
C ILE A 14 6.12 -0.76 4.34
N ALA A 15 5.24 0.17 3.99
CA ALA A 15 3.94 0.32 4.64
C ALA A 15 3.03 -0.90 4.42
N GLU A 16 3.09 -1.47 3.22
CA GLU A 16 2.26 -2.60 2.81
C GLU A 16 2.88 -3.95 3.19
N LEU A 17 4.19 -4.00 3.45
CA LEU A 17 4.91 -5.23 3.76
C LEU A 17 4.42 -5.85 5.08
N GLY A 18 3.75 -7.00 4.97
CA GLY A 18 3.27 -7.75 6.13
C GLY A 18 1.94 -7.26 6.70
N ASP A 19 1.24 -6.38 5.98
CA ASP A 19 -0.12 -5.94 6.30
C ASP A 19 -1.18 -7.02 5.97
N LYS A 20 -2.41 -6.79 6.41
CA LYS A 20 -3.61 -7.59 6.16
C LYS A 20 -3.77 -7.96 4.70
N THR A 21 -3.63 -6.99 3.79
CA THR A 21 -3.78 -7.21 2.34
C THR A 21 -2.78 -8.26 1.86
N GLN A 22 -1.51 -8.14 2.24
CA GLN A 22 -0.48 -9.11 1.85
C GLN A 22 -0.74 -10.51 2.41
N LEU A 23 -1.19 -10.61 3.66
CA LEU A 23 -1.56 -11.89 4.26
C LEU A 23 -2.76 -12.52 3.56
N ALA A 24 -3.73 -11.72 3.12
CA ALA A 24 -4.85 -12.21 2.32
C ALA A 24 -4.37 -12.74 0.96
N VAL A 25 -3.46 -12.04 0.27
CA VAL A 25 -2.82 -12.52 -0.97
C VAL A 25 -2.14 -13.87 -0.73
N LEU A 26 -1.37 -13.98 0.37
CA LEU A 26 -0.72 -15.23 0.76
C LEU A 26 -1.75 -16.35 0.93
N ILE A 27 -2.79 -16.14 1.73
CA ILE A 27 -3.81 -17.16 2.01
C ILE A 27 -4.53 -17.56 0.72
N LEU A 28 -4.95 -16.60 -0.11
CA LEU A 28 -5.58 -16.88 -1.40
C LEU A 28 -4.66 -17.68 -2.33
N SER A 29 -3.36 -17.38 -2.35
CA SER A 29 -2.38 -18.11 -3.16
C SER A 29 -2.31 -19.59 -2.78
N THR A 30 -2.42 -19.93 -1.49
CA THR A 30 -2.40 -21.33 -1.04
C THR A 30 -3.63 -22.13 -1.46
N LYS A 31 -4.74 -21.46 -1.83
CA LYS A 31 -6.00 -22.10 -2.21
C LYS A 31 -6.15 -22.26 -3.74
N THR A 32 -5.22 -21.75 -4.55
CA THR A 32 -5.28 -21.85 -6.02
C THR A 32 -3.98 -22.36 -6.63
N LYS A 33 -4.07 -23.05 -7.78
CA LYS A 33 -2.91 -23.37 -8.63
C LYS A 33 -2.68 -22.35 -9.75
N ARG A 34 -3.66 -21.50 -10.03
CA ARG A 34 -3.64 -20.51 -11.12
C ARG A 34 -3.09 -19.17 -10.63
N HIS A 35 -1.82 -19.16 -10.21
CA HIS A 35 -1.15 -18.00 -9.61
C HIS A 35 -1.15 -16.76 -10.51
N VAL A 36 -0.96 -16.92 -11.82
CA VAL A 36 -0.99 -15.80 -12.78
C VAL A 36 -2.37 -15.15 -12.84
N SER A 37 -3.44 -15.96 -12.79
CA SER A 37 -4.82 -15.45 -12.80
C SER A 37 -5.15 -14.71 -11.50
N LEU A 38 -4.65 -15.20 -10.36
CA LEU A 38 -4.76 -14.49 -9.07
C LEU A 38 -4.00 -13.16 -9.11
N LEU A 39 -2.73 -13.18 -9.54
CA LEU A 39 -1.88 -12.00 -9.64
C LEU A 39 -2.50 -10.94 -10.58
N ALA A 40 -3.04 -11.34 -11.73
CA ALA A 40 -3.69 -10.41 -12.65
C ALA A 40 -4.90 -9.71 -12.01
N GLY A 41 -5.70 -10.43 -11.22
CA GLY A 41 -6.83 -9.84 -10.49
C GLY A 41 -6.36 -8.84 -9.42
N ILE A 42 -5.36 -9.22 -8.64
CA ILE A 42 -4.73 -8.36 -7.61
C ILE A 42 -4.16 -7.08 -8.25
N MET A 43 -3.36 -7.23 -9.32
CA MET A 43 -2.72 -6.10 -9.99
C MET A 43 -3.74 -5.16 -10.63
N LEU A 44 -4.82 -5.68 -11.21
CA LEU A 44 -5.88 -4.84 -11.74
C LEU A 44 -6.54 -4.02 -10.62
N ALA A 45 -6.78 -4.63 -9.45
CA ALA A 45 -7.34 -3.90 -8.31
C ALA A 45 -6.42 -2.78 -7.83
N PHE A 46 -5.12 -3.03 -7.66
CA PHE A 46 -4.14 -2.01 -7.29
C PHE A 46 -4.06 -0.88 -8.32
N ILE A 47 -3.99 -1.22 -9.62
CA ILE A 47 -3.97 -0.23 -10.70
C ILE A 47 -5.19 0.70 -10.63
N LEU A 48 -6.38 0.14 -10.36
CA LEU A 48 -7.59 0.95 -10.26
C LEU A 48 -7.64 1.78 -8.97
N ALA A 49 -7.33 1.17 -7.82
CA ALA A 49 -7.40 1.83 -6.53
C ALA A 49 -6.34 2.94 -6.40
N ASP A 50 -5.07 2.63 -6.61
CA ASP A 50 -3.98 3.60 -6.53
C ASP A 50 -4.00 4.57 -7.72
N GLY A 51 -4.38 4.11 -8.91
CA GLY A 51 -4.59 4.99 -10.05
C GLY A 51 -5.60 6.07 -9.76
N LEU A 52 -6.76 5.71 -9.18
CA LEU A 52 -7.77 6.69 -8.76
C LEU A 52 -7.21 7.66 -7.71
N ALA A 53 -6.51 7.15 -6.71
CA ALA A 53 -5.94 7.97 -5.65
C ALA A 53 -4.93 8.99 -6.17
N ILE A 54 -4.02 8.54 -7.03
CA ILE A 54 -2.97 9.35 -7.65
C ILE A 54 -3.59 10.39 -8.59
N LEU A 55 -4.63 10.02 -9.35
CA LEU A 55 -5.39 10.98 -10.17
C LEU A 55 -6.03 12.05 -9.30
N LEU A 56 -6.70 11.68 -8.20
CA LEU A 56 -7.27 12.64 -7.25
C LEU A 56 -6.19 13.56 -6.65
N GLY A 57 -5.05 12.99 -6.28
CA GLY A 57 -3.89 13.74 -5.82
C GLY A 57 -3.36 14.74 -6.85
N SER A 58 -3.32 14.35 -8.12
CA SER A 58 -2.90 15.24 -9.20
C SER A 58 -3.87 16.42 -9.40
N PHE A 59 -5.17 16.21 -9.23
CA PHE A 59 -6.14 17.31 -9.25
C PHE A 59 -6.00 18.23 -8.04
N ILE A 60 -5.72 17.66 -6.86
CA ILE A 60 -5.50 18.43 -5.64
C ILE A 60 -4.30 19.37 -5.79
N ARG A 61 -3.24 18.92 -6.47
CA ARG A 61 -2.03 19.71 -6.74
C ARG A 61 -2.34 21.04 -7.42
N ASP A 62 -3.27 21.04 -8.37
CA ASP A 62 -3.61 22.22 -9.17
C ASP A 62 -4.74 23.05 -8.52
N ALA A 63 -5.60 22.41 -7.72
CA ALA A 63 -6.76 23.05 -7.10
C ALA A 63 -6.46 23.71 -5.75
N ILE A 64 -5.48 23.22 -4.99
CA ILE A 64 -5.20 23.64 -3.61
C ILE A 64 -3.80 24.25 -3.52
N PRO A 65 -3.64 25.45 -2.92
CA PRO A 65 -2.32 26.04 -2.74
C PRO A 65 -1.37 25.12 -1.95
N MET A 66 -0.12 25.07 -2.38
CA MET A 66 0.86 24.09 -1.90
C MET A 66 1.10 24.15 -0.38
N ASP A 67 0.95 25.32 0.23
CA ASP A 67 1.10 25.49 1.68
C ASP A 67 0.05 24.68 2.47
N TYR A 68 -1.22 24.68 2.01
CA TYR A 68 -2.28 23.91 2.65
C TYR A 68 -2.10 22.41 2.40
N VAL A 69 -1.70 22.02 1.19
CA VAL A 69 -1.39 20.62 0.86
C VAL A 69 -0.28 20.13 1.77
N ARG A 70 0.82 20.88 1.90
CA ARG A 70 1.97 20.54 2.74
C ARG A 70 1.59 20.36 4.20
N ILE A 71 0.81 21.29 4.78
CA ILE A 71 0.37 21.19 6.18
C ILE A 71 -0.56 19.99 6.38
N GLY A 72 -1.59 19.85 5.55
CA GLY A 72 -2.55 18.75 5.65
C GLY A 72 -1.87 17.39 5.50
N ALA A 73 -0.94 17.30 4.56
CA ALA A 73 -0.11 16.14 4.32
C ALA A 73 0.75 15.74 5.51
N GLY A 74 1.46 16.71 6.11
CA GLY A 74 2.26 16.48 7.29
C GLY A 74 1.44 15.93 8.45
N LEU A 75 0.27 16.51 8.68
CA LEU A 75 -0.67 16.06 9.72
C LEU A 75 -1.21 14.65 9.44
N ILE A 76 -1.60 14.34 8.20
CA ILE A 76 -2.10 13.03 7.79
C ILE A 76 -1.03 11.94 7.97
N PHE A 77 0.20 12.22 7.54
CA PHE A 77 1.32 11.27 7.68
C PHE A 77 1.69 11.03 9.16
N ILE A 78 1.72 12.06 10.00
CA ILE A 78 1.93 11.91 11.45
C ILE A 78 0.79 11.09 12.07
N LEU A 79 -0.46 11.41 11.73
CA LEU A 79 -1.63 10.68 12.21
C LEU A 79 -1.54 9.20 11.86
N PHE A 80 -1.28 8.85 10.59
CA PHE A 80 -1.12 7.46 10.17
C PHE A 80 0.06 6.78 10.82
N GLY A 81 1.19 7.47 10.99
CA GLY A 81 2.33 6.92 11.70
C GLY A 81 1.99 6.55 13.14
N VAL A 82 1.33 7.44 13.88
CA VAL A 82 0.86 7.18 15.25
C VAL A 82 -0.17 6.04 15.28
N ILE A 83 -1.15 6.06 14.37
CA ILE A 83 -2.17 5.01 14.27
C ILE A 83 -1.51 3.63 14.03
N THR A 84 -0.59 3.54 13.08
CA THR A 84 0.15 2.30 12.76
C THR A 84 0.92 1.79 13.98
N LEU A 85 1.58 2.68 14.73
CA LEU A 85 2.31 2.31 15.95
C LEU A 85 1.39 1.78 17.06
N ILE A 86 0.16 2.30 17.18
CA ILE A 86 -0.83 1.85 18.17
C ILE A 86 -1.44 0.51 17.75
N GLN A 87 -1.79 0.35 16.48
CA GLN A 87 -2.51 -0.83 15.98
C GLN A 87 -1.64 -2.09 15.82
N ARG A 88 -0.32 -1.99 15.99
CA ARG A 88 0.65 -3.10 15.84
C ARG A 88 0.35 -4.41 16.59
N LYS A 89 -0.55 -4.39 17.58
CA LYS A 89 -0.83 -5.52 18.50
C LYS A 89 -2.13 -6.28 18.17
N LYS A 90 -2.93 -5.85 17.19
CA LYS A 90 -4.34 -6.25 17.07
C LYS A 90 -4.69 -6.88 15.71
N GLU A 91 -3.96 -7.91 15.29
CA GLU A 91 -4.30 -8.66 14.07
C GLU A 91 -4.01 -10.15 14.20
N ASP A 92 -5.00 -10.87 14.71
CA ASP A 92 -5.14 -12.31 14.51
C ASP A 92 -6.64 -12.61 14.37
N GLU A 93 -7.13 -12.63 13.14
CA GLU A 93 -8.27 -13.47 12.77
C GLU A 93 -8.00 -14.02 11.37
N GLY A 94 -7.72 -15.32 11.30
CA GLY A 94 -7.54 -16.05 10.05
C GLY A 94 -8.88 -16.16 9.32
N ALA A 95 -9.19 -15.16 8.50
CA ALA A 95 -10.34 -15.21 7.62
C ALA A 95 -10.19 -16.37 6.62
N SER A 96 -11.13 -17.32 6.63
CA SER A 96 -11.20 -18.37 5.62
C SER A 96 -11.89 -17.81 4.38
N TYR A 97 -11.11 -17.46 3.36
CA TYR A 97 -11.66 -16.98 2.09
C TYR A 97 -12.11 -18.13 1.20
N GLU A 98 -13.34 -18.10 0.70
CA GLU A 98 -13.81 -19.02 -0.34
C GLU A 98 -13.36 -18.56 -1.73
N LEU A 99 -12.79 -19.47 -2.51
CA LEU A 99 -12.38 -19.21 -3.89
C LEU A 99 -13.44 -19.73 -4.87
N LYS A 100 -14.16 -18.82 -5.53
CA LYS A 100 -14.97 -19.17 -6.71
C LYS A 100 -14.15 -19.03 -7.99
N SER A 101 -13.42 -17.93 -8.15
CA SER A 101 -12.51 -17.68 -9.26
C SER A 101 -11.26 -16.95 -8.74
N PRO A 102 -10.03 -17.45 -8.96
CA PRO A 102 -8.81 -16.82 -8.43
C PRO A 102 -8.67 -15.35 -8.82
N PHE A 103 -9.03 -15.00 -10.06
CA PHE A 103 -9.01 -13.62 -10.53
C PHE A 103 -10.01 -12.74 -9.76
N ILE A 104 -11.27 -13.16 -9.71
CA ILE A 104 -12.35 -12.35 -9.11
C ILE A 104 -12.13 -12.24 -7.60
N SER A 105 -11.75 -13.34 -6.94
CA SER A 105 -11.46 -13.33 -5.51
C SER A 105 -10.29 -12.42 -5.17
N GLY A 106 -9.20 -12.47 -5.94
CA GLY A 106 -8.07 -11.55 -5.76
C GLY A 106 -8.48 -10.10 -6.02
N PHE A 107 -9.12 -9.84 -7.16
CA PHE A 107 -9.57 -8.49 -7.53
C PHE A 107 -10.49 -7.87 -6.48
N THR A 108 -11.58 -8.56 -6.12
CA THR A 108 -12.58 -8.03 -5.19
C THR A 108 -12.02 -7.87 -3.79
N LEU A 109 -11.24 -8.83 -3.30
CA LEU A 109 -10.64 -8.72 -1.97
C LEU A 109 -9.74 -7.51 -1.87
N ILE A 110 -8.82 -7.37 -2.83
CA ILE A 110 -7.84 -6.27 -2.80
C ILE A 110 -8.53 -4.94 -3.00
N LEU A 111 -9.43 -4.83 -3.98
CA LEU A 111 -10.15 -3.58 -4.22
C LEU A 111 -10.91 -3.12 -2.96
N VAL A 112 -11.60 -4.03 -2.28
CA VAL A 112 -12.36 -3.69 -1.05
C VAL A 112 -11.43 -3.37 0.12
N SER A 113 -10.30 -4.07 0.23
CA SER A 113 -9.36 -3.89 1.36
C SER A 113 -8.54 -2.61 1.23
N GLU A 114 -8.20 -2.20 0.00
CA GLU A 114 -7.39 -1.00 -0.29
C GLU A 114 -8.20 0.29 -0.37
N MET A 115 -9.50 0.20 -0.64
CA MET A 115 -10.33 1.39 -0.77
C MET A 115 -10.44 2.15 0.57
N GLY A 116 -9.80 3.31 0.61
CA GLY A 116 -9.75 4.21 1.76
C GLY A 116 -8.65 3.88 2.76
N ASP A 117 -7.71 2.97 2.44
CA ASP A 117 -6.61 2.69 3.35
C ASP A 117 -5.55 3.80 3.38
N LYS A 118 -4.73 3.78 4.44
CA LYS A 118 -3.61 4.70 4.69
C LYS A 118 -2.64 4.80 3.53
N THR A 119 -2.37 3.69 2.83
CA THR A 119 -1.45 3.64 1.69
C THR A 119 -2.05 4.32 0.46
N GLN A 120 -3.34 4.18 0.21
CA GLN A 120 -4.04 4.88 -0.87
C GLN A 120 -3.98 6.41 -0.68
N LEU A 121 -4.18 6.89 0.55
CA LEU A 121 -4.05 8.32 0.88
C LEU A 121 -2.61 8.80 0.75
N ALA A 122 -1.62 7.97 1.11
CA ALA A 122 -0.21 8.27 0.87
C ALA A 122 0.11 8.37 -0.63
N SER A 123 -0.38 7.46 -1.47
CA SER A 123 -0.24 7.49 -2.93
C SER A 123 -0.81 8.77 -3.54
N ALA A 124 -2.03 9.16 -3.16
CA ALA A 124 -2.63 10.42 -3.57
C ALA A 124 -1.75 11.61 -3.18
N LEU A 125 -1.22 11.59 -1.97
CA LEU A 125 -0.45 12.70 -1.46
C LEU A 125 0.94 12.81 -2.12
N PHE A 126 1.60 11.69 -2.41
CA PHE A 126 2.84 11.72 -3.21
C PHE A 126 2.61 12.34 -4.59
N ALA A 127 1.45 12.10 -5.22
CA ALA A 127 1.09 12.70 -6.51
C ALA A 127 0.91 14.22 -6.46
N THR A 128 0.72 14.81 -5.26
CA THR A 128 0.69 16.27 -5.11
C THR A 128 2.07 16.90 -5.16
N GLN A 129 3.12 16.15 -4.81
CA GLN A 129 4.48 16.67 -4.64
C GLN A 129 5.43 16.26 -5.77
N TYR A 130 5.26 15.03 -6.23
CA TYR A 130 6.09 14.41 -7.25
C TYR A 130 5.32 14.31 -8.56
N ASP A 131 6.00 13.92 -9.63
CA ASP A 131 5.33 13.63 -10.90
C ASP A 131 4.34 12.46 -10.74
N PRO A 132 3.02 12.64 -11.03
CA PRO A 132 2.00 11.61 -10.79
C PRO A 132 2.25 10.31 -11.56
N LEU A 133 2.81 10.38 -12.77
CA LEU A 133 3.09 9.19 -13.57
C LEU A 133 4.24 8.40 -12.95
N LEU A 134 5.29 9.09 -12.50
CA LEU A 134 6.42 8.44 -11.81
C LEU A 134 5.99 7.84 -10.47
N VAL A 135 5.15 8.53 -9.70
CA VAL A 135 4.57 8.01 -8.46
C VAL A 135 3.78 6.73 -8.74
N PHE A 136 2.90 6.75 -9.74
CA PHE A 136 2.13 5.57 -10.14
C PHE A 136 3.02 4.39 -10.47
N THR A 137 4.09 4.60 -11.26
CA THR A 137 5.03 3.52 -11.57
C THR A 137 5.73 2.97 -10.32
N GLY A 138 6.16 3.84 -9.39
CA GLY A 138 6.80 3.43 -8.14
C GLY A 138 5.88 2.60 -7.25
N VAL A 139 4.64 3.06 -7.07
CA VAL A 139 3.63 2.37 -6.25
C VAL A 139 3.27 1.00 -6.85
N ILE A 140 2.92 0.95 -8.14
CA ILE A 140 2.56 -0.31 -8.80
C ILE A 140 3.72 -1.30 -8.82
N MET A 141 4.95 -0.83 -9.00
CA MET A 141 6.13 -1.70 -8.92
C MET A 141 6.34 -2.29 -7.52
N ALA A 142 6.12 -1.49 -6.46
CA ALA A 142 6.21 -1.99 -5.08
C ALA A 142 5.17 -3.07 -4.82
N LEU A 143 3.90 -2.80 -5.18
CA LEU A 143 2.78 -3.71 -4.99
C LEU A 143 2.93 -5.00 -5.81
N LEU A 144 3.49 -4.90 -7.02
CA LEU A 144 3.82 -6.06 -7.84
C LEU A 144 4.88 -6.94 -7.16
N VAL A 145 5.98 -6.36 -6.69
CA VAL A 145 7.06 -7.09 -6.01
C VAL A 145 6.52 -7.78 -4.77
N LEU A 146 5.73 -7.08 -3.95
CA LEU A 146 5.12 -7.65 -2.75
C LEU A 146 4.14 -8.78 -3.08
N SER A 147 3.27 -8.59 -4.07
CA SER A 147 2.28 -9.61 -4.48
C SER A 147 2.95 -10.86 -5.03
N VAL A 148 3.98 -10.70 -5.86
CA VAL A 148 4.78 -11.82 -6.37
C VAL A 148 5.49 -12.53 -5.21
N ALA A 149 6.07 -11.79 -4.28
CA ALA A 149 6.69 -12.37 -3.10
C ALA A 149 5.68 -13.15 -2.23
N ALA A 150 4.50 -12.59 -1.99
CA ALA A 150 3.45 -13.24 -1.22
C ALA A 150 2.95 -14.54 -1.89
N ILE A 151 2.80 -14.54 -3.23
CA ILE A 151 2.32 -15.69 -4.00
C ILE A 151 3.37 -16.81 -4.10
N PHE A 152 4.62 -16.47 -4.42
CA PHE A 152 5.65 -17.49 -4.74
C PHE A 152 6.57 -17.80 -3.57
N LEU A 153 6.84 -16.83 -2.69
CA LEU A 153 7.75 -16.96 -1.55
C LEU A 153 7.00 -17.08 -0.22
N GLY A 154 5.67 -17.05 -0.29
CA GLY A 154 4.75 -16.84 0.82
C GLY A 154 5.04 -17.63 2.10
N LYS A 155 5.02 -18.97 2.05
CA LYS A 155 5.26 -19.79 3.25
C LYS A 155 6.67 -19.63 3.83
N PHE A 156 7.67 -19.33 3.01
CA PHE A 156 9.08 -19.24 3.42
C PHE A 156 9.44 -17.86 3.98
N ILE A 157 8.90 -16.79 3.39
CA ILE A 157 9.23 -15.40 3.74
C ILE A 157 8.25 -14.83 4.77
N MET A 158 6.94 -14.98 4.57
CA MET A 158 5.96 -14.37 5.48
C MET A 158 5.90 -15.06 6.84
N GLY A 159 6.34 -16.32 6.93
CA GLY A 159 6.52 -17.01 8.21
C GLY A 159 7.71 -16.49 9.04
N LYS A 160 8.65 -15.75 8.43
CA LYS A 160 9.84 -15.19 9.11
C LYS A 160 9.79 -13.69 9.32
N ILE A 161 8.80 -13.02 8.75
CA ILE A 161 8.61 -11.57 8.89
C ILE A 161 8.01 -11.26 10.26
N ASN A 162 8.76 -10.52 11.10
CA ASN A 162 8.21 -9.96 12.32
C ASN A 162 7.35 -8.73 11.97
N LYS A 163 6.04 -8.94 11.85
CA LYS A 163 5.06 -7.88 11.56
C LYS A 163 5.20 -6.70 12.53
N THR A 164 5.51 -6.95 13.79
CA THR A 164 5.68 -5.89 14.79
C THR A 164 6.86 -4.98 14.46
N THR A 165 7.98 -5.54 13.99
CA THR A 165 9.15 -4.76 13.58
C THR A 165 8.86 -3.94 12.32
N ILE A 166 8.18 -4.52 11.33
CA ILE A 166 7.89 -3.83 10.09
C ILE A 166 6.86 -2.70 10.32
N SER A 167 5.80 -2.98 11.08
CA SER A 167 4.81 -1.98 11.47
C SER A 167 5.45 -0.84 12.29
N LEU A 168 6.42 -1.14 13.16
CA LEU A 168 7.22 -0.12 13.87
C LEU A 168 8.00 0.77 12.90
N ILE A 169 8.71 0.16 11.93
CA ILE A 169 9.51 0.89 10.94
C ILE A 169 8.59 1.75 10.06
N ALA A 170 7.49 1.19 9.55
CA ALA A 170 6.51 1.91 8.75
C ALA A 170 5.93 3.11 9.52
N GLY A 171 5.50 2.91 10.77
CA GLY A 171 4.96 3.98 11.61
C GLY A 171 5.96 5.10 11.86
N ILE A 172 7.23 4.77 12.14
CA ILE A 172 8.30 5.76 12.30
C ILE A 172 8.54 6.52 10.99
N LEU A 173 8.61 5.83 9.85
CA LEU A 173 8.81 6.45 8.55
C LEU A 173 7.67 7.43 8.24
N PHE A 174 6.41 7.03 8.44
CA PHE A 174 5.26 7.90 8.28
C PHE A 174 5.37 9.18 9.12
N ILE A 175 5.78 9.08 10.39
CA ILE A 175 6.00 10.26 11.25
C ILE A 175 7.13 11.14 10.70
N LEU A 176 8.27 10.55 10.33
CA LEU A 176 9.42 11.31 9.82
C LEU A 176 9.08 12.09 8.55
N ILE A 177 8.34 11.45 7.63
CA ILE A 177 7.85 12.11 6.42
C ILE A 177 6.89 13.22 6.78
N GLY A 178 5.94 12.97 7.68
CA GLY A 178 4.97 13.97 8.08
C GLY A 178 5.61 15.20 8.72
N VAL A 179 6.63 15.00 9.56
CA VAL A 179 7.45 16.10 10.11
C VAL A 179 8.23 16.81 9.01
N SER A 180 8.83 16.07 8.07
CA SER A 180 9.55 16.68 6.93
C SER A 180 8.66 17.56 6.06
N PHE A 181 7.35 17.30 6.02
CA PHE A 181 6.41 18.15 5.31
C PHE A 181 6.07 19.41 6.10
N LEU A 182 6.10 19.39 7.44
CA LEU A 182 5.79 20.58 8.24
C LEU A 182 6.95 21.58 8.36
N LEU A 183 8.15 21.17 7.96
CA LEU A 183 9.36 22.00 7.93
C LEU A 183 9.55 22.67 6.55
#